data_AF-A0A925C763-F1
#
_entry.id   AF-A0A925C763-F1
#
_cell.length_a   1.000
_cell.length_b   1.000
_cell.length_c   1.000
_cell.angle_alpha   90.00
_cell.angle_beta   90.00
_cell.angle_gamma   90.00
#
_symmetry.space_group_name_H-M   'P 1'
#
loop_
_entity.id
_entity.type
_entity.pdbx_description
1 polymer ?
#
loop_
_entity_poly.entity_id
_entity_poly.type
_entity_poly.pdbx_seq_one_letter_code
_entity_poly.pdbx_strand_id
1 'polypeptide(L)'
;DAKAALEVRMLDRVFDNYIMGQMQKFVFDRIRPENVRDATGVQEAAGLLDRAYAWLDRILVGREWAVGHEFTLADCAAAPSLFYADWVHPIPHDLVNLRAYRQRLLARPSFARAVDEARPYRAFFPTGAPDRD
;
A
#
# COMPACT_ATOMS: atom_id res chain seq x y z
N ASP A 1 -14.06 15.74 -14.87
CA ASP A 1 -15.35 15.74 -14.14
C ASP A 1 -15.12 16.07 -12.66
N ALA A 2 -15.94 16.94 -12.06
CA ALA A 2 -15.77 17.39 -10.68
C ALA A 2 -16.08 16.30 -9.65
N LYS A 3 -17.01 15.40 -9.95
CA LYS A 3 -17.35 14.26 -9.06
C LYS A 3 -16.20 13.26 -9.02
N ALA A 4 -15.67 12.86 -10.18
CA ALA A 4 -14.48 12.03 -10.25
C ALA A 4 -13.29 12.64 -9.49
N ALA A 5 -13.07 13.96 -9.60
CA ALA A 5 -11.99 14.63 -8.89
C ALA A 5 -12.14 14.63 -7.35
N LEU A 6 -13.37 14.60 -6.83
CA LEU A 6 -13.61 14.45 -5.39
C LEU A 6 -13.22 13.05 -4.91
N GLU A 7 -13.64 12.02 -5.64
CA GLU A 7 -13.32 10.63 -5.32
C GLU A 7 -11.82 10.35 -5.41
N VAL A 8 -11.14 10.89 -6.44
CA VAL A 8 -9.68 10.79 -6.58
C VAL A 8 -8.97 11.34 -5.35
N ARG A 9 -9.33 12.55 -4.88
CA ARG A 9 -8.72 13.15 -3.69
C ARG A 9 -9.04 12.37 -2.43
N MET A 10 -10.26 11.83 -2.32
CA MET A 10 -10.66 11.01 -1.19
C MET A 10 -9.82 9.73 -1.11
N LEU A 11 -9.69 8.98 -2.21
CA LEU A 11 -8.89 7.76 -2.25
C LEU A 11 -7.40 8.01 -2.09
N ASP A 12 -6.87 9.08 -2.68
CA ASP A 12 -5.51 9.54 -2.43
C ASP A 12 -5.25 9.74 -0.91
N ARG A 13 -6.14 10.41 -0.18
CA ARG A 13 -6.04 10.53 1.28
C ARG A 13 -6.22 9.20 2.02
N VAL A 14 -7.00 8.26 1.46
CA VAL A 14 -7.12 6.91 2.04
C VAL A 14 -5.80 6.17 1.96
N PHE A 15 -5.14 6.18 0.79
CA PHE A 15 -3.84 5.53 0.61
C PHE A 15 -2.77 6.15 1.51
N ASP A 16 -2.70 7.48 1.61
CA ASP A 16 -1.73 8.16 2.48
C ASP A 16 -1.96 7.86 3.97
N ASN A 17 -3.18 8.01 4.47
CA ASN A 17 -3.42 7.98 5.92
C ASN A 17 -3.69 6.58 6.47
N TYR A 18 -4.37 5.72 5.70
CA TYR A 18 -4.85 4.43 6.19
C TYR A 18 -4.04 3.25 5.69
N ILE A 19 -3.23 3.43 4.63
CA ILE A 19 -2.28 2.41 4.17
C ILE A 19 -0.85 2.81 4.52
N MET A 20 -0.33 3.88 3.91
CA MET A 20 1.05 4.35 4.14
C MET A 20 1.27 4.71 5.62
N GLY A 21 0.35 5.45 6.23
CA GLY A 21 0.44 5.83 7.64
C GLY A 21 0.49 4.63 8.60
N GLN A 22 -0.24 3.54 8.33
CA GLN A 22 -0.18 2.34 9.17
C GLN A 22 1.06 1.50 8.88
N MET A 23 1.45 1.35 7.61
CA MET A 23 2.72 0.71 7.21
C MET A 23 3.92 1.36 7.89
N GLN A 24 3.97 2.69 7.94
CA GLN A 24 5.05 3.44 8.59
C GLN A 24 5.22 3.10 10.07
N LYS A 25 4.16 2.70 10.78
CA LYS A 25 4.28 2.28 12.19
C LYS A 25 5.20 1.05 12.35
N PHE A 26 5.13 0.08 11.43
CA PHE A 26 6.03 -1.08 11.42
C PHE A 26 7.48 -0.65 11.18
N VAL A 27 7.69 0.24 10.21
CA VAL A 27 9.03 0.74 9.85
C VAL A 27 9.64 1.53 11.01
N PHE A 28 8.90 2.49 11.58
CA PHE A 28 9.38 3.30 12.69
C PHE A 28 9.63 2.47 13.95
N ASP A 29 8.78 1.49 14.25
CA ASP A 29 9.04 0.58 15.36
C ASP A 29 10.35 -0.20 15.15
N ARG A 30 10.59 -0.70 13.94
CA ARG A 30 11.80 -1.46 13.62
C ARG A 30 13.09 -0.65 13.71
N ILE A 31 13.03 0.66 13.44
CA ILE A 31 14.16 1.61 13.57
C ILE A 31 14.49 1.91 15.04
N ARG A 32 13.52 1.79 15.97
CA ARG A 32 13.76 2.04 17.39
C ARG A 32 14.74 1.02 18.00
N PRO A 33 15.49 1.42 19.05
CA PRO A 33 16.18 0.49 19.92
C PRO A 33 15.24 -0.59 20.43
N GLU A 34 15.71 -1.83 20.54
CA GLU A 34 14.85 -3.00 20.83
C GLU A 34 14.09 -2.86 22.15
N ASN A 35 14.69 -2.24 23.15
CA ASN A 35 14.12 -2.05 24.48
C ASN A 35 13.00 -0.99 24.55
N VAL A 36 12.74 -0.26 23.47
CA VAL A 36 11.68 0.78 23.40
C VAL A 36 10.73 0.57 22.21
N ARG A 37 10.72 -0.64 21.63
CA ARG A 37 9.72 -1.02 20.62
C ARG A 37 8.33 -1.14 21.24
N ASP A 38 7.34 -0.89 20.41
CA ASP A 38 5.92 -0.83 20.74
C ASP A 38 5.16 -1.90 19.96
N ALA A 39 5.24 -3.13 20.45
CA ALA A 39 4.56 -4.28 19.86
C ALA A 39 3.03 -4.09 19.80
N THR A 40 2.45 -3.42 20.81
CA THR A 40 1.02 -3.13 20.86
C THR A 40 0.62 -2.18 19.74
N GLY A 41 1.35 -1.08 19.54
CA GLY A 41 1.10 -0.14 18.45
C GLY A 41 1.25 -0.77 17.06
N VAL A 42 2.18 -1.71 16.88
CA VAL A 42 2.31 -2.50 15.65
C VAL A 42 1.10 -3.42 15.43
N GLN A 43 0.63 -4.10 16.48
CA GLN A 43 -0.56 -4.95 16.37
C GLN A 43 -1.83 -4.15 16.03
N GLU A 44 -1.99 -2.97 16.62
CA GLU A 44 -3.09 -2.05 16.28
C GLU A 44 -3.00 -1.57 14.82
N ALA A 45 -1.79 -1.27 14.33
CA ALA A 45 -1.55 -0.90 12.95
C ALA A 45 -1.93 -2.03 11.97
N ALA A 46 -1.58 -3.28 12.30
CA ALA A 46 -1.95 -4.46 11.53
C ALA A 46 -3.49 -4.57 11.40
N GLY A 47 -4.22 -4.48 12.52
CA GLY A 47 -5.69 -4.54 12.50
C GLY A 47 -6.36 -3.35 11.81
N LEU A 48 -5.69 -2.20 11.70
CA LEU A 48 -6.14 -1.08 10.86
C LEU A 48 -5.90 -1.34 9.37
N LEU A 49 -4.74 -1.91 9.01
CA LEU A 49 -4.44 -2.33 7.64
C LEU A 49 -5.42 -3.39 7.15
N ASP A 50 -5.73 -4.42 7.96
CA ASP A 50 -6.70 -5.46 7.59
C ASP A 50 -8.07 -4.87 7.24
N ARG A 51 -8.54 -3.91 8.05
CA ARG A 51 -9.81 -3.22 7.79
C ARG A 51 -9.75 -2.36 6.53
N ALA A 52 -8.65 -1.64 6.33
CA ALA A 52 -8.46 -0.81 5.15
C ALA A 52 -8.38 -1.66 3.88
N TYR A 53 -7.66 -2.78 3.91
CA TYR A 53 -7.57 -3.74 2.80
C TYR A 53 -8.94 -4.34 2.47
N ALA A 54 -9.68 -4.81 3.46
CA ALA A 54 -11.00 -5.38 3.25
C ALA A 54 -11.98 -4.34 2.66
N TRP A 55 -11.87 -3.07 3.06
CA TRP A 55 -12.66 -1.99 2.47
C TRP A 55 -12.23 -1.68 1.04
N LEU A 56 -10.92 -1.57 0.78
CA LEU A 56 -10.37 -1.35 -0.56
C LEU A 56 -10.79 -2.46 -1.54
N ASP A 57 -10.73 -3.72 -1.12
CA ASP A 57 -11.14 -4.84 -1.96
C ASP A 57 -12.58 -4.70 -2.45
N ARG A 58 -13.51 -4.32 -1.55
CA ARG A 58 -14.92 -4.12 -1.89
C ARG A 58 -15.14 -2.96 -2.85
N ILE A 59 -14.45 -1.82 -2.67
CA ILE A 59 -14.65 -0.68 -3.56
C ILE A 59 -14.02 -0.89 -4.94
N LEU A 60 -13.00 -1.76 -5.04
CA LEU A 60 -12.30 -2.07 -6.29
C LEU A 60 -13.06 -3.09 -7.16
N VAL A 61 -14.18 -3.66 -6.68
CA VAL A 61 -15.03 -4.56 -7.46
C VAL A 61 -15.45 -3.86 -8.77
N GLY A 62 -15.08 -4.49 -9.90
CA GLY A 62 -15.41 -3.99 -11.24
C GLY A 62 -14.62 -2.75 -11.67
N ARG A 63 -13.61 -2.30 -10.90
CA ARG A 63 -12.76 -1.16 -11.26
C ARG A 63 -11.44 -1.61 -11.87
N GLU A 64 -10.99 -0.87 -12.88
CA GLU A 64 -9.66 -1.06 -13.46
C GLU A 64 -8.60 -0.35 -12.61
N TRP A 65 -8.81 0.94 -12.36
CA TRP A 65 -8.00 1.82 -11.53
C TRP A 65 -8.78 2.27 -10.29
N ALA A 66 -8.13 2.98 -9.35
CA ALA A 66 -8.78 3.42 -8.12
C ALA A 66 -10.08 4.19 -8.39
N VAL A 67 -10.12 5.03 -9.43
CA VAL A 67 -11.30 5.79 -9.85
C VAL A 67 -11.50 5.67 -11.35
N GLY A 68 -12.62 5.06 -11.76
CA GLY A 68 -12.99 4.93 -13.17
C GLY A 68 -12.06 4.03 -13.98
N HIS A 69 -11.84 4.39 -15.24
CA HIS A 69 -11.07 3.61 -16.24
C HIS A 69 -9.70 4.21 -16.57
N GLU A 70 -9.37 5.37 -16.00
CA GLU A 70 -8.09 6.05 -16.26
C GLU A 70 -7.20 6.01 -15.02
N PHE A 71 -5.90 6.00 -15.23
CA PHE A 71 -4.92 6.11 -14.16
C PHE A 71 -4.86 7.55 -13.63
N THR A 72 -4.98 7.73 -12.32
CA THR A 72 -5.15 9.04 -11.68
C THR A 72 -4.16 9.28 -10.54
N LEU A 73 -4.28 10.45 -9.87
CA LEU A 73 -3.53 10.75 -8.65
C LEU A 73 -3.76 9.73 -7.53
N ALA A 74 -4.96 9.15 -7.43
CA ALA A 74 -5.25 8.12 -6.43
C ALA A 74 -4.37 6.88 -6.64
N ASP A 75 -4.11 6.50 -7.89
CA ASP A 75 -3.25 5.37 -8.23
C ASP A 75 -1.76 5.69 -7.98
N CYS A 76 -1.35 6.95 -8.18
CA CYS A 76 -0.01 7.42 -7.79
C CYS A 76 0.21 7.29 -6.27
N ALA A 77 -0.80 7.59 -5.45
CA ALA A 77 -0.72 7.41 -4.00
C ALA A 77 -0.80 5.92 -3.60
N ALA A 78 -1.60 5.13 -4.32
CA ALA A 78 -1.78 3.70 -4.04
C ALA A 78 -0.50 2.88 -4.28
N ALA A 79 0.22 3.15 -5.37
CA ALA A 79 1.36 2.34 -5.81
C ALA A 79 2.44 2.13 -4.72
N PRO A 80 3.09 3.19 -4.19
CA PRO A 80 4.09 3.01 -3.14
C PRO A 80 3.47 2.51 -1.82
N SER A 81 2.25 2.95 -1.50
CA SER A 81 1.56 2.58 -0.26
C SER A 81 1.30 1.07 -0.19
N LEU A 82 0.70 0.49 -1.23
CA LEU A 82 0.40 -0.95 -1.30
C LEU A 82 1.64 -1.81 -1.53
N PHE A 83 2.68 -1.26 -2.16
CA PHE A 83 3.96 -1.97 -2.32
C PHE A 83 4.62 -2.23 -0.97
N TYR A 84 4.88 -1.19 -0.19
CA TYR A 84 5.52 -1.33 1.12
C TYR A 84 4.58 -1.93 2.18
N ALA A 85 3.28 -1.64 2.12
CA ALA A 85 2.34 -2.23 3.08
C ALA A 85 2.29 -3.74 2.93
N ASP A 86 2.31 -4.28 1.70
CA ASP A 86 2.37 -5.73 1.48
C ASP A 86 3.68 -6.35 1.98
N TRP A 87 4.80 -5.62 2.01
CA TRP A 87 6.06 -6.13 2.54
C TRP A 87 6.03 -6.33 4.06
N VAL A 88 5.43 -5.38 4.79
CA VAL A 88 5.36 -5.45 6.27
C VAL A 88 4.16 -6.24 6.77
N HIS A 89 3.06 -6.21 6.02
CA HIS A 89 1.78 -6.83 6.36
C HIS A 89 1.07 -7.28 5.05
N PRO A 90 1.31 -8.54 4.62
CA PRO A 90 0.87 -9.05 3.33
C PRO A 90 -0.65 -8.93 3.13
N ILE A 91 -1.07 -8.56 1.92
CA ILE A 91 -2.50 -8.51 1.59
C ILE A 91 -3.07 -9.94 1.58
N PRO A 92 -4.10 -10.25 2.39
CA PRO A 92 -4.72 -11.58 2.44
C PRO A 92 -5.15 -12.11 1.06
N HIS A 93 -5.02 -13.43 0.86
CA HIS A 93 -5.23 -14.07 -0.44
C HIS A 93 -6.67 -13.99 -0.96
N ASP A 94 -7.64 -13.90 -0.05
CA ASP A 94 -9.07 -13.78 -0.33
C ASP A 94 -9.49 -12.37 -0.79
N LEU A 95 -8.64 -11.36 -0.63
CA LEU A 95 -8.85 -10.00 -1.14
C LEU A 95 -8.42 -9.89 -2.60
N VAL A 96 -9.14 -10.60 -3.46
CA VAL A 96 -8.79 -10.82 -4.88
C VAL A 96 -8.77 -9.53 -5.71
N ASN A 97 -9.66 -8.57 -5.45
CA ASN A 97 -9.74 -7.32 -6.21
C ASN A 97 -8.56 -6.42 -5.87
N LEU A 98 -8.24 -6.31 -4.57
CA LEU A 98 -7.09 -5.53 -4.11
C LEU A 98 -5.77 -6.11 -4.62
N ARG A 99 -5.62 -7.45 -4.59
CA ARG A 99 -4.44 -8.12 -5.14
C ARG A 99 -4.30 -7.90 -6.64
N ALA A 100 -5.38 -8.06 -7.40
CA ALA A 100 -5.39 -7.81 -8.84
C ALA A 100 -5.04 -6.34 -9.17
N TYR A 101 -5.57 -5.39 -8.38
CA TYR A 101 -5.24 -3.98 -8.50
C TYR A 101 -3.76 -3.69 -8.19
N ARG A 102 -3.20 -4.26 -7.11
CA ARG A 102 -1.76 -4.15 -6.81
C ARG A 102 -0.89 -4.71 -7.94
N GLN A 103 -1.27 -5.85 -8.51
CA GLN A 103 -0.55 -6.43 -9.66
C GLN A 103 -0.58 -5.50 -10.89
N ARG A 104 -1.73 -4.88 -11.18
CA ARG A 104 -1.83 -3.87 -12.26
C ARG A 104 -0.95 -2.66 -12.01
N LEU A 105 -0.90 -2.16 -10.77
CA LEU A 105 0.00 -1.06 -10.39
C LEU A 105 1.45 -1.46 -10.66
N LEU A 106 1.90 -2.62 -10.17
CA LEU A 106 3.26 -3.14 -10.36
C LEU A 106 3.64 -3.33 -11.83
N ALA A 107 2.69 -3.73 -12.68
CA ALA A 107 2.92 -3.90 -14.11
C ALA A 107 3.01 -2.55 -14.88
N ARG A 108 2.61 -1.43 -14.27
CA ARG A 108 2.65 -0.13 -14.95
C ARG A 108 4.10 0.29 -15.22
N PRO A 109 4.49 0.67 -16.45
CA PRO A 109 5.89 0.92 -16.81
C PRO A 109 6.63 1.91 -15.90
N SER A 110 5.98 3.00 -15.50
CA SER A 110 6.57 4.00 -14.61
C SER A 110 6.87 3.44 -13.21
N PHE A 111 6.00 2.56 -12.70
CA PHE A 111 6.16 2.00 -11.36
C PHE A 111 7.10 0.80 -11.37
N ALA A 112 6.99 -0.09 -12.36
CA ALA A 112 7.92 -1.19 -12.58
C ALA A 112 9.38 -0.67 -12.63
N ARG A 113 9.63 0.39 -13.41
CA ARG A 113 10.96 1.01 -13.50
C ARG A 113 11.46 1.47 -12.14
N ALA A 114 10.62 2.15 -11.34
CA ALA A 114 11.01 2.62 -10.01
C ALA A 114 11.30 1.47 -9.04
N VAL A 115 10.52 0.39 -9.09
CA VAL A 115 10.73 -0.83 -8.28
C VAL A 115 12.03 -1.54 -8.66
N ASP A 116 12.33 -1.62 -9.94
CA ASP A 116 13.56 -2.26 -10.45
C ASP A 116 14.81 -1.45 -10.13
N GLU A 117 14.76 -0.12 -10.35
CA GLU A 117 15.85 0.80 -9.98
C GLU A 117 16.11 0.80 -8.46
N ALA A 118 15.11 0.47 -7.64
CA ALA A 118 15.23 0.38 -6.19
C ALA A 118 15.82 -0.94 -5.67
N ARG A 119 15.98 -1.99 -6.50
CA ARG A 119 16.47 -3.32 -6.07
C ARG A 119 17.79 -3.27 -5.28
N PRO A 120 18.82 -2.51 -5.70
CA PRO A 120 20.08 -2.42 -4.95
C PRO A 120 19.93 -1.87 -3.52
N TYR A 121 18.86 -1.13 -3.25
CA TYR A 121 18.62 -0.46 -1.97
C TYR A 121 17.68 -1.25 -1.03
N ARG A 122 17.15 -2.40 -1.47
CA ARG A 122 16.18 -3.18 -0.68
C ARG A 122 16.71 -3.62 0.69
N ALA A 123 18.02 -3.86 0.79
CA ALA A 123 18.68 -4.21 2.06
C ALA A 123 18.59 -3.09 3.13
N PHE A 124 18.31 -1.85 2.73
CA PHE A 124 18.10 -0.74 3.66
C PHE A 124 16.68 -0.66 4.22
N PHE A 125 15.72 -1.44 3.70
CA PHE A 125 14.36 -1.43 4.22
C PHE A 125 14.32 -2.06 5.62
N PRO A 126 13.90 -1.34 6.68
CA PRO A 126 14.16 -1.77 8.06
C PRO A 126 13.59 -3.13 8.45
N THR A 127 12.44 -3.52 7.92
CA THR A 127 11.79 -4.81 8.21
C THR A 127 12.26 -5.94 7.30
N GLY A 128 13.21 -5.68 6.40
CA GLY A 128 13.62 -6.58 5.34
C GLY A 128 12.68 -6.54 4.13
N ALA A 129 13.27 -6.67 2.94
CA ALA A 129 12.51 -6.77 1.69
C ALA A 129 12.28 -8.25 1.34
N PRO A 130 11.03 -8.69 1.11
CA PRO A 130 10.76 -10.03 0.67
C PRO A 130 11.27 -10.26 -0.76
N ASP A 131 11.61 -11.50 -1.10
CA ASP A 131 11.98 -11.91 -2.47
C ASP A 131 10.72 -12.13 -3.32
N ARG A 132 9.92 -11.07 -3.42
CA ARG A 132 8.76 -10.95 -4.29
C ARG A 132 8.69 -9.52 -4.81
N ASP A 133 8.09 -9.37 -5.99
CA ASP A 133 8.04 -8.13 -6.78
C ASP A 133 9.37 -7.74 -7.47
#